data_AF-A0A0F9FU03-F1
#
_entry.id   AF-A0A0F9FU03-F1
#
_cell.length_a   1.000
_cell.length_b   1.000
_cell.length_c   1.000
_cell.angle_alpha   90.00
_cell.angle_beta   90.00
_cell.angle_gamma   90.00
#
_symmetry.space_group_name_H-M   'P 1'
#
loop_
_entity.id
_entity.type
_entity.pdbx_description
1 polymer ?
#
loop_
_entity_poly.entity_id
_entity_poly.type
_entity_poly.pdbx_seq_one_letter_code
_entity_poly.pdbx_strand_id
1 'polypeptide(L)' 'DDCLAGLVCELRELVPGGDHMVAIGKVIDLWAQGGEPLVFFRGDYRSLGEREPVPPEVDKALEGP' A
#
# COMPACT_ATOMS: atom_id res chain seq x y z
N ASP A 1 9.02 -2.12 -14.13
CA ASP A 1 8.65 -0.71 -14.39
C ASP A 1 7.17 -0.68 -14.68
N ASP A 2 6.42 0.33 -14.21
CA ASP A 2 4.94 0.46 -14.23
C ASP A 2 4.15 -0.01 -12.99
N CYS A 3 4.79 -0.18 -11.82
CA CYS A 3 4.06 -0.31 -10.55
C CYS A 3 3.90 1.07 -9.87
N LEU A 4 2.85 1.24 -9.06
CA LEU A 4 2.68 2.46 -8.26
C LEU A 4 3.68 2.58 -7.11
N ALA A 5 4.15 1.45 -6.59
CA ALA A 5 5.14 1.42 -5.53
C ALA A 5 5.92 0.10 -5.56
N GLY A 6 7.12 0.12 -5.00
CA GLY A 6 7.90 -1.07 -4.73
C GLY A 6 8.62 -0.99 -3.39
N LEU A 7 8.84 -2.16 -2.80
CA LEU A 7 9.44 -2.34 -1.50
C LEU A 7 10.56 -3.38 -1.64
N VAL A 8 11.76 -3.04 -1.18
CA VAL A 8 12.85 -4.00 -0.99
C VAL A 8 12.84 -4.41 0.47
N CYS A 9 12.75 -5.70 0.74
CA CYS A 9 12.64 -6.22 2.09
C CYS A 9 13.68 -7.30 2.38
N GLU A 10 14.26 -7.26 3.58
CA GLU A 10 14.92 -8.43 4.16
C GLU A 10 13.88 -9.30 4.87
N LEU A 11 13.84 -10.60 4.55
CA LEU A 11 12.96 -11.54 5.25
C LEU A 11 13.39 -11.69 6.71
N ARG A 12 12.49 -11.37 7.64
CA ARG A 12 12.73 -11.46 9.09
C ARG A 12 12.19 -12.75 9.67
N GLU A 13 10.99 -13.15 9.23
CA GLU A 13 10.31 -14.31 9.78
C GLU A 13 9.29 -14.88 8.79
N LEU A 14 9.08 -16.20 8.87
CA LEU A 14 7.95 -16.89 8.26
C LEU A 14 7.13 -17.53 9.38
N VAL A 15 5.89 -17.10 9.58
CA VAL A 15 5.00 -17.65 10.60
C VAL A 15 3.84 -18.43 9.96
N PRO A 16 3.34 -19.52 10.60
CA PRO A 16 2.18 -20.25 10.09
C PRO A 16 0.91 -19.37 10.02
N GLY A 17 0.17 -19.46 8.93
CA GLY A 17 -1.09 -18.76 8.68
C GLY A 17 -2.22 -19.68 8.22
N GLY A 18 -2.25 -20.93 8.72
CA GLY A 18 -3.16 -21.98 8.25
C GLY A 18 -2.53 -22.77 7.10
N ASP A 19 -3.17 -22.75 5.93
CA ASP A 19 -2.66 -23.34 4.69
C ASP A 19 -1.65 -22.42 3.94
N HIS A 20 -1.39 -21.23 4.49
CA HIS A 20 -0.41 -20.27 4.00
C HIS A 20 0.70 -19.98 5.02
N MET A 21 1.78 -19.36 4.55
CA MET A 21 2.81 -18.74 5.39
C MET A 21 2.65 -17.22 5.35
N VAL A 22 2.77 -16.57 6.50
CA VAL A 22 2.88 -15.12 6.58
C VAL A 22 4.36 -14.75 6.60
N ALA A 23 4.79 -13.99 5.60
CA ALA A 23 6.16 -13.49 5.52
C ALA A 23 6.26 -12.07 6.10
N ILE A 24 7.12 -11.90 7.10
CA ILE A 24 7.39 -10.60 7.73
C ILE A 24 8.74 -10.11 7.21
N GLY A 25 8.73 -9.00 6.47
CA GLY A 25 9.92 -8.38 5.90
C GLY A 25 10.22 -7.02 6.54
N LYS A 26 11.50 -6.74 6.80
CA LYS A 26 11.98 -5.39 7.15
C LYS A 26 12.24 -4.64 5.85
N VAL A 27 11.52 -3.56 5.61
CA VAL A 27 11.76 -2.67 4.45
C VAL A 27 13.13 -2.02 4.60
N ILE A 28 13.98 -2.18 3.59
CA ILE A 28 15.32 -1.59 3.52
C ILE A 28 15.43 -0.52 2.43
N ASP A 29 14.52 -0.53 1.47
CA ASP A 29 14.39 0.50 0.44
C ASP A 29 12.94 0.55 -0.07
N LEU A 30 12.50 1.71 -0.56
CA LEU A 30 11.16 1.90 -1.10
C LEU A 30 11.13 2.98 -2.17
N TRP A 31 10.23 2.82 -3.12
CA TRP A 31 9.86 3.87 -4.07
C TRP A 31 8.36 3.88 -4.30
N ALA A 32 7.84 5.05 -4.63
CA ALA A 32 6.44 5.23 -4.98
C ALA A 32 6.29 6.30 -6.08
N GLN A 33 5.28 6.10 -6.91
CA GLN A 33 4.77 7.07 -7.87
C GLN A 33 3.27 7.21 -7.65
N GLY A 34 2.74 8.42 -7.83
CA GLY A 34 1.30 8.64 -7.80
C GLY A 34 0.58 7.92 -8.94
N GLY A 35 -0.73 7.80 -8.83
CA GLY A 35 -1.59 7.18 -9.85
C GLY A 35 -2.76 6.44 -9.24
N GLU A 36 -3.60 5.88 -10.10
CA GLU A 36 -4.77 5.11 -9.69
C GLU A 36 -4.39 3.65 -9.41
N PRO A 37 -4.57 3.14 -8.18
CA PRO A 37 -4.21 1.77 -7.83
C PRO A 37 -5.17 0.76 -8.46
N LEU A 38 -4.62 -0.40 -8.84
CA LEU A 38 -5.43 -1.55 -9.23
C LEU A 38 -6.19 -2.07 -8.00
N VAL A 39 -7.52 -2.09 -8.06
CA VAL A 39 -8.37 -2.67 -7.01
C VAL A 39 -8.87 -4.04 -7.43
N PHE A 40 -8.82 -5.01 -6.51
CA PHE A 40 -9.47 -6.30 -6.67
C PHE A 40 -10.51 -6.50 -5.57
N PHE A 41 -11.79 -6.65 -5.95
CA PHE A 41 -12.88 -6.85 -5.00
C PHE A 41 -13.98 -7.75 -5.59
N ARG A 42 -14.35 -8.78 -4.82
CA ARG A 42 -15.38 -9.78 -5.19
C ARG A 42 -15.12 -10.48 -6.53
N GLY A 43 -13.86 -10.83 -6.79
CA GLY A 43 -13.50 -11.61 -7.97
C GLY A 43 -13.21 -10.80 -9.24
N ASP A 44 -13.35 -9.47 -9.20
CA ASP A 44 -13.17 -8.59 -10.36
C ASP A 44 -12.28 -7.39 -10.07
N TYR A 45 -11.67 -6.85 -11.14
CA TYR A 45 -10.88 -5.62 -11.12
C TYR A 45 -11.75 -4.37 -11.16
N ARG A 46 -11.34 -3.35 -10.41
CA ARG A 46 -12.04 -2.07 -10.28
C ARG A 46 -11.05 -0.91 -10.17
N SER A 47 -11.59 0.30 -10.27
CA SER A 47 -10.92 1.54 -9.86
C SER A 47 -11.46 1.98 -8.51
N LEU A 48 -10.63 2.66 -7.72
CA LEU A 48 -11.18 3.52 -6.67
C LEU A 48 -11.94 4.65 -7.37
N GLY A 49 -13.10 5.04 -6.86
CA GLY A 49 -13.78 6.24 -7.35
C GLY A 49 -12.93 7.49 -7.12
N GLU A 50 -13.39 8.64 -7.59
CA GLU A 50 -12.71 9.91 -7.31
C GLU A 50 -12.49 10.06 -5.79
N ARG A 51 -11.25 10.36 -5.40
CA ARG A 51 -10.94 10.66 -4.02
C ARG A 51 -11.73 11.91 -3.62
N GLU A 52 -12.66 11.76 -2.70
CA GLU A 52 -13.36 12.92 -2.14
C GLU A 52 -12.31 13.87 -1.54
N PRO A 53 -12.38 15.18 -1.78
CA PRO A 53 -11.42 16.12 -1.25
C PRO A 53 -11.41 15.98 0.28
N VAL A 54 -10.22 15.74 0.82
CA VAL A 54 -10.02 15.73 2.27
C VAL A 54 -10.38 17.12 2.79
N PRO A 55 -11.25 17.24 3.82
CA PRO A 55 -11.57 18.54 4.39
C PRO A 55 -10.28 19.27 4.82
N PRO A 56 -10.18 20.59 4.57
CA PRO A 56 -8.95 21.34 4.79
C PRO A 56 -8.48 21.36 6.25
N GLU A 57 -9.31 20.98 7.22
CA GLU A 57 -8.89 20.80 8.61
C GLU A 57 -8.01 19.56 8.82
N VAL A 58 -8.17 18.51 8.01
CA VAL A 58 -7.45 17.23 8.14
C VAL A 58 -6.08 17.28 7.44
N ASP A 59 -5.97 18.00 6.30
CA ASP A 59 -4.68 18.19 5.60
C ASP A 59 -3.64 18.90 6.48
N LYS A 60 -4.07 19.90 7.27
CA LYS A 60 -3.19 20.65 8.19
C LYS A 60 -2.67 19.84 9.37
N ALA A 61 -3.24 18.66 9.65
CA ALA A 61 -2.81 17.79 10.75
C ALA A 61 -1.74 16.75 10.32
N LEU A 62 -1.54 16.58 9.00
CA LEU A 62 -0.53 15.67 8.43
C LEU A 62 0.76 16.41 8.04
N GLU A 63 0.67 17.73 7.87
CA GLU A 63 1.82 18.62 7.93
C GLU A 63 2.23 18.71 9.41
N GLY A 64 3.27 17.98 9.81
CA GLY A 64 3.86 18.16 11.14
C GLY A 64 4.30 19.62 11.40
N PRO A 65 4.75 19.95 12.62
CA PRO A 65 5.20 21.31 12.93
C PRO A 65 6.35 21.79 12.03
#